data_AF-A0A9D6LAL1-F1
#
_entry.id   AF-A0A9D6LAL1-F1
#
_cell.length_a   1.000
_cell.length_b   1.000
_cell.length_c   1.000
_cell.angle_alpha   90.00
_cell.angle_beta   90.00
_cell.angle_gamma   90.00
#
_symmetry.space_group_name_H-M   'P 1'
#
loop_
_entity.id
_entity.type
_entity.pdbx_description
1 polymer ?
#
loop_
_entity_poly.entity_id
_entity_poly.type
_entity_poly.pdbx_seq_one_letter_code
_entity_poly.pdbx_strand_id
1 'polypeptide(L)'
;GLERVTALDVSATGELAQVLTALGRPARCAELERFPELRGELLGFTAAGFTLLAPLRAGDRLAGVLLADERTDGRDVLRIDMDVLGLLCDAAAAGLESAGRCAALADRWIEAASAHARAERAPGEDAARGEAAALAVRAARALAMPAALARLAVHAVAIGPWARHEPGARSLAEAAEADPTGRLRDLARLVAASATETEAGEGDDARALGEAAALVRAAGRFAEARMRGADLDGALGAATEDPGAEAVRAALRAALREERAGEPRSA
;
A
#
# COMPACT_ATOMS: atom_id res chain seq x y z
N GLY A 1 6.25 18.67 14.53
CA GLY A 1 7.28 18.35 13.53
C GLY A 1 6.64 18.10 12.17
N LEU A 2 5.93 16.98 12.02
CA LEU A 2 5.28 16.60 10.75
C LEU A 2 3.91 17.27 10.52
N GLU A 3 3.22 17.74 11.56
CA GLU A 3 1.94 18.46 11.45
C GLU A 3 2.04 19.77 10.63
N ARG A 4 3.24 20.38 10.60
CA ARG A 4 3.54 21.54 9.74
C ARG A 4 3.50 21.19 8.25
N VAL A 5 3.74 19.94 7.89
CA VAL A 5 3.84 19.46 6.51
C VAL A 5 2.52 18.90 6.01
N THR A 6 1.66 18.36 6.89
CA THR A 6 0.37 17.77 6.50
C THR A 6 -0.63 18.76 5.90
N ALA A 7 -0.45 20.05 6.15
CA ALA A 7 -1.26 21.13 5.55
C ALA A 7 -0.65 21.69 4.26
N LEU A 8 0.55 21.26 3.88
CA LEU A 8 1.22 21.68 2.66
C LEU A 8 0.88 20.71 1.53
N ASP A 9 0.49 21.28 0.39
CA ASP A 9 0.28 20.53 -0.84
C ASP A 9 1.17 21.12 -1.94
N VAL A 10 1.87 20.25 -2.65
CA VAL A 10 2.63 20.60 -3.85
C VAL A 10 1.99 19.85 -4.99
N SER A 11 1.20 20.55 -5.79
CA SER A 11 0.69 19.97 -7.03
C SER A 11 1.86 19.60 -7.93
N ALA A 12 1.91 18.35 -8.38
CA ALA A 12 2.94 17.88 -9.31
C ALA A 12 2.96 18.65 -10.65
N THR A 13 1.87 19.32 -10.99
CA THR A 13 1.71 20.14 -12.20
C THR A 13 1.58 21.64 -11.90
N GLY A 14 1.70 22.05 -10.62
CA GLY A 14 1.63 23.45 -10.19
C GLY A 14 2.83 24.29 -10.63
N GLU A 15 2.72 25.60 -10.47
CA GLU A 15 3.76 26.55 -10.89
C GLU A 15 5.05 26.35 -10.08
N LEU A 16 4.92 26.06 -8.78
CA LEU A 16 6.08 25.80 -7.93
C LEU A 16 6.84 24.56 -8.40
N ALA A 17 6.13 23.50 -8.78
CA ALA A 17 6.76 22.28 -9.27
C ALA A 17 7.49 22.51 -10.61
N GLN A 18 6.92 23.32 -11.50
CA GLN A 18 7.56 23.69 -12.76
C GLN A 18 8.82 24.52 -12.54
N VAL A 19 8.76 25.55 -11.69
CA VAL A 19 9.91 26.41 -11.38
C VAL A 19 11.02 25.62 -10.70
N LEU A 20 10.70 24.81 -9.68
CA LEU A 20 11.69 23.98 -8.99
C LEU A 20 12.33 22.95 -9.93
N THR A 21 11.55 22.36 -10.83
CA THR A 21 12.07 21.46 -11.87
C THR A 21 13.02 22.23 -12.79
N ALA A 22 12.63 23.39 -13.30
CA ALA A 22 13.44 24.20 -14.20
C ALA A 22 14.73 24.72 -13.55
N LEU A 23 14.68 25.10 -12.27
CA LEU A 23 15.86 25.52 -11.51
C LEU A 23 16.84 24.37 -11.31
N GLY A 24 16.34 23.15 -11.07
CA GLY A 24 17.18 21.96 -10.90
C GLY A 24 18.12 22.03 -9.70
N ARG A 25 17.90 22.95 -8.77
CA ARG A 25 18.75 23.17 -7.59
C ARG A 25 17.93 23.63 -6.40
N PRO A 26 18.46 23.49 -5.18
CA PRO A 26 17.89 24.12 -4.01
C PRO A 26 17.74 25.64 -4.19
N ALA A 27 16.62 26.18 -3.70
CA ALA A 27 16.29 27.59 -3.75
C ALA A 27 15.75 28.07 -2.40
N ARG A 28 16.02 29.34 -2.07
CA ARG A 28 15.48 29.98 -0.87
C ARG A 28 14.05 30.44 -1.15
N CYS A 29 13.15 30.41 -0.15
CA CYS A 29 11.81 30.97 -0.30
C CYS A 29 11.86 32.43 -0.78
N ALA A 30 12.73 33.25 -0.20
CA ALA A 30 12.91 34.65 -0.60
C ALA A 30 13.43 34.83 -2.05
N GLU A 31 14.09 33.83 -2.62
CA GLU A 31 14.45 33.83 -4.04
C GLU A 31 13.22 33.55 -4.91
N LEU A 32 12.40 32.57 -4.49
CA LEU A 32 11.19 32.16 -5.19
C LEU A 32 10.05 33.20 -5.11
N GLU A 33 10.01 34.03 -4.07
CA GLU A 33 9.05 35.13 -3.92
C GLU A 33 9.15 36.19 -5.05
N ARG A 34 10.25 36.19 -5.80
CA ARG A 34 10.45 37.06 -6.97
C ARG A 34 9.56 36.67 -8.15
N PHE A 35 9.00 35.46 -8.16
CA PHE A 35 8.06 34.96 -9.16
C PHE A 35 6.63 35.23 -8.67
N PRO A 36 5.90 36.21 -9.25
CA PRO A 36 4.55 36.57 -8.78
C PRO A 36 3.55 35.41 -8.79
N GLU A 37 3.68 34.51 -9.76
CA GLU A 37 2.89 33.28 -9.94
C GLU A 37 3.02 32.32 -8.75
N LEU A 38 4.15 32.34 -8.03
CA LEU A 38 4.38 31.42 -6.91
C LEU A 38 3.80 31.92 -5.58
N ARG A 39 3.30 33.16 -5.50
CA ARG A 39 2.88 33.76 -4.21
C ARG A 39 1.81 32.94 -3.50
N GLY A 40 0.84 32.40 -4.25
CA GLY A 40 -0.23 31.58 -3.68
C GLY A 40 0.29 30.25 -3.13
N GLU A 41 1.22 29.61 -3.84
CA GLU A 41 1.77 28.31 -3.45
C GLU A 41 2.83 28.45 -2.33
N LEU A 42 3.64 29.51 -2.32
CA LEU A 42 4.71 29.72 -1.34
C LEU A 42 4.23 30.12 0.06
N LEU A 43 3.07 30.75 0.17
CA LEU A 43 2.57 31.30 1.44
C LEU A 43 2.42 30.23 2.52
N GLY A 44 2.01 29.01 2.14
CA GLY A 44 1.94 27.89 3.07
C GLY A 44 3.31 27.53 3.64
N PHE A 45 4.34 27.48 2.80
CA PHE A 45 5.70 27.10 3.20
C PHE A 45 6.34 28.13 4.13
N THR A 46 6.21 29.42 3.79
CA THR A 46 6.79 30.50 4.60
C THR A 46 6.05 30.67 5.92
N ALA A 47 4.71 30.59 5.94
CA ALA A 47 3.92 30.59 7.17
C ALA A 47 4.22 29.36 8.04
N ALA A 48 4.51 28.22 7.41
CA ALA A 48 4.97 27.03 8.09
C ALA A 48 6.45 27.09 8.47
N GLY A 49 7.17 28.21 8.26
CA GLY A 49 8.55 28.42 8.72
C GLY A 49 9.65 27.76 7.87
N PHE A 50 9.34 27.27 6.67
CA PHE A 50 10.36 26.72 5.79
C PHE A 50 11.06 27.84 5.01
N THR A 51 12.38 27.80 4.94
CA THR A 51 13.19 28.84 4.28
C THR A 51 13.88 28.36 3.01
N LEU A 52 13.89 27.05 2.79
CA LEU A 52 14.57 26.42 1.67
C LEU A 52 13.74 25.26 1.12
N LEU A 53 13.63 25.24 -0.21
CA LEU A 53 13.01 24.18 -0.98
C LEU A 53 14.07 23.56 -1.88
N ALA A 54 14.27 22.24 -1.76
CA ALA A 54 15.20 21.49 -2.57
C ALA A 54 14.46 20.45 -3.41
N PRO A 55 14.53 20.52 -4.76
CA PRO A 55 13.82 19.58 -5.61
C PRO A 55 14.47 18.20 -5.57
N LEU A 56 13.65 17.15 -5.43
CA LEU A 56 14.04 15.76 -5.65
C LEU A 56 13.65 15.39 -7.08
N ARG A 57 14.59 15.47 -8.03
CA ARG A 57 14.32 15.25 -9.46
C ARG A 57 14.68 13.84 -9.91
N ALA A 58 13.75 13.18 -10.59
CA ALA A 58 14.01 11.93 -11.32
C ALA A 58 13.85 12.22 -12.81
N GLY A 59 14.98 12.43 -13.51
CA GLY A 59 14.97 12.95 -14.89
C GLY A 59 14.38 14.37 -14.95
N ASP A 60 13.37 14.57 -15.80
CA ASP A 60 12.66 15.84 -15.97
C ASP A 60 11.41 15.98 -15.09
N ARG A 61 11.20 15.05 -14.16
CA ARG A 61 10.04 15.04 -13.25
C ARG A 61 10.46 15.36 -11.82
N LEU A 62 9.68 16.21 -11.15
CA LEU A 62 9.77 16.40 -9.71
C LEU A 62 9.15 15.18 -8.99
N ALA A 63 9.99 14.38 -8.34
CA ALA A 63 9.56 13.26 -7.51
C ALA A 63 9.13 13.68 -6.10
N GLY A 64 9.60 14.86 -5.65
CA GLY A 64 9.23 15.46 -4.37
C GLY A 64 10.02 16.73 -4.10
N VAL A 65 9.76 17.34 -2.94
CA VAL A 65 10.49 18.52 -2.46
C VAL A 65 10.97 18.24 -1.04
N LEU A 66 12.26 18.43 -0.81
CA LEU A 66 12.83 18.47 0.54
C LEU A 66 12.70 19.89 1.07
N LEU A 67 12.08 20.00 2.25
CA LEU A 67 11.86 21.24 2.95
C LEU A 67 12.89 21.36 4.08
N ALA A 68 13.57 22.50 4.17
CA ALA A 68 14.45 22.81 5.29
C ALA A 68 14.02 24.12 5.97
N ASP A 69 14.06 24.08 7.30
CA ASP A 69 13.88 25.23 8.19
C ASP A 69 15.16 26.08 8.20
N GLU A 70 15.12 27.19 8.91
CA GLU A 70 16.32 27.98 9.24
C GLU A 70 17.37 27.11 9.94
N ARG A 71 18.64 27.49 9.73
CA ARG A 71 19.74 26.86 10.45
C ARG A 71 19.60 27.15 11.94
N THR A 72 19.81 26.13 12.76
CA THR A 72 19.72 26.24 14.22
C THR A 72 20.77 27.18 14.83
N ASP A 73 21.83 27.49 14.06
CA ASP A 73 22.87 28.45 14.44
C ASP A 73 22.57 29.90 14.01
N GLY A 74 21.40 30.16 13.41
CA GLY A 74 20.96 31.48 12.97
C GLY A 74 21.76 32.06 11.80
N ARG A 75 22.66 31.27 11.20
CA ARG A 75 23.44 31.72 10.03
C ARG A 75 22.67 31.46 8.74
N ASP A 76 22.99 32.24 7.72
CA ASP A 76 22.50 32.00 6.37
C ASP A 76 23.09 30.70 5.77
N VAL A 77 22.30 30.03 4.93
CA VAL A 77 22.73 28.86 4.16
C VAL A 77 23.72 29.30 3.08
N LEU A 78 24.96 28.82 3.13
CA LEU A 78 26.00 29.19 2.17
C LEU A 78 25.77 28.52 0.81
N ARG A 79 26.40 29.05 -0.24
CA ARG A 79 26.35 28.42 -1.57
C ARG A 79 26.85 26.97 -1.54
N ILE A 80 27.92 26.70 -0.81
CA ILE A 80 28.46 25.35 -0.67
C ILE A 80 27.46 24.39 0.01
N ASP A 81 26.68 24.89 0.98
CA ASP A 81 25.64 24.08 1.63
C ASP A 81 24.53 23.73 0.63
N MET A 82 24.14 24.68 -0.23
CA MET A 82 23.16 24.48 -1.30
C MET A 82 23.65 23.47 -2.34
N ASP A 83 24.93 23.56 -2.74
CA ASP A 83 25.52 22.65 -3.72
C ASP A 83 25.57 21.21 -3.15
N VAL A 84 25.97 21.05 -1.89
CA VAL A 84 25.97 19.74 -1.21
C VAL A 84 24.54 19.21 -1.05
N LEU A 85 23.58 20.05 -0.66
CA LEU A 85 22.18 19.66 -0.54
C LEU A 85 21.61 19.23 -1.89
N GLY A 86 21.97 19.91 -2.98
CA GLY A 86 21.61 19.52 -4.35
C GLY A 86 22.08 18.11 -4.68
N LEU A 87 23.36 17.80 -4.43
CA LEU A 87 23.92 16.47 -4.65
C LEU A 87 23.22 15.38 -3.82
N LEU A 88 22.88 15.69 -2.56
CA LEU A 88 22.13 14.77 -1.70
C LEU A 88 20.70 14.56 -2.21
N CYS A 89 20.06 15.61 -2.72
CA CYS A 89 18.73 15.54 -3.31
C CYS A 89 18.71 14.71 -4.60
N ASP A 90 19.75 14.83 -5.45
CA ASP A 90 19.90 13.99 -6.64
C ASP A 90 20.04 12.50 -6.26
N ALA A 91 20.88 12.20 -5.27
CA ALA A 91 21.05 10.84 -4.77
C ALA A 91 19.76 10.28 -4.14
N ALA A 92 19.06 11.08 -3.35
CA ALA A 92 17.79 10.71 -2.74
C ALA A 92 16.70 10.49 -3.80
N ALA A 93 16.63 11.32 -4.83
CA ALA A 93 15.68 11.16 -5.92
C ALA A 93 15.91 9.88 -6.73
N ALA A 94 17.18 9.55 -7.03
CA ALA A 94 17.54 8.27 -7.64
C ALA A 94 17.15 7.07 -6.76
N GLY A 95 17.33 7.20 -5.45
CA GLY A 95 16.90 6.20 -4.46
C GLY A 95 15.38 5.99 -4.45
N LEU A 96 14.60 7.07 -4.42
CA LEU A 96 13.13 7.03 -4.47
C LEU A 96 12.62 6.40 -5.77
N GLU A 97 13.21 6.76 -6.91
CA GLU A 97 12.85 6.18 -8.20
C GLU A 97 13.14 4.68 -8.22
N SER A 98 14.30 4.27 -7.69
CA SER A 98 14.66 2.85 -7.55
C SER A 98 13.68 2.10 -6.65
N ALA A 99 13.34 2.65 -5.49
CA ALA A 99 12.35 2.07 -4.57
C ALA A 99 10.97 1.93 -5.26
N GLY A 100 10.54 2.94 -6.01
CA GLY A 100 9.32 2.89 -6.81
C GLY A 100 9.34 1.79 -7.88
N ARG A 101 10.46 1.62 -8.60
CA ARG A 101 10.64 0.53 -9.56
C ARG A 101 10.59 -0.84 -8.88
N CYS A 102 11.25 -1.02 -7.74
CA CYS A 102 11.20 -2.25 -6.97
C CYS A 102 9.78 -2.58 -6.51
N ALA A 103 9.04 -1.59 -5.99
CA ALA A 103 7.64 -1.77 -5.59
C ALA A 103 6.76 -2.19 -6.78
N ALA A 104 6.93 -1.53 -7.94
CA ALA A 104 6.20 -1.89 -9.16
C ALA A 104 6.56 -3.29 -9.69
N LEU A 105 7.82 -3.74 -9.52
CA LEU A 105 8.22 -5.11 -9.85
C LEU A 105 7.56 -6.14 -8.93
N ALA A 106 7.50 -5.87 -7.62
CA ALA A 106 6.78 -6.72 -6.68
C ALA A 106 5.27 -6.79 -7.02
N ASP A 107 4.64 -5.66 -7.33
CA ASP A 107 3.23 -5.61 -7.74
C ASP A 107 2.99 -6.43 -9.02
N ARG A 108 3.81 -6.25 -10.05
CA ARG A 108 3.73 -7.05 -11.29
C ARG A 108 3.94 -8.54 -11.05
N TRP A 109 4.82 -8.91 -10.13
CA TRP A 109 5.01 -10.31 -9.78
C TRP A 109 3.74 -10.90 -9.15
N ILE A 110 3.12 -10.17 -8.21
CA ILE A 110 1.87 -10.60 -7.56
C ILE A 110 0.75 -10.74 -8.60
N GLU A 111 0.64 -9.80 -9.52
CA GLU A 111 -0.33 -9.84 -10.62
C GLU A 111 -0.11 -11.05 -11.54
N ALA A 112 1.14 -11.32 -11.92
CA ALA A 112 1.51 -12.47 -12.75
C ALA A 112 1.24 -13.80 -12.04
N ALA A 113 1.60 -13.93 -10.76
CA ALA A 113 1.29 -15.10 -9.94
C ALA A 113 -0.22 -15.32 -9.82
N SER A 114 -0.99 -14.24 -9.61
CA SER A 114 -2.45 -14.31 -9.58
C SER A 114 -3.02 -14.75 -10.93
N ALA A 115 -2.52 -14.21 -12.05
CA ALA A 115 -2.98 -14.57 -13.39
C ALA A 115 -2.65 -16.03 -13.73
N HIS A 116 -1.45 -16.50 -13.39
CA HIS A 116 -1.03 -17.89 -13.54
C HIS A 116 -1.94 -18.82 -12.73
N ALA A 117 -2.17 -18.50 -11.45
CA ALA A 117 -3.08 -19.29 -10.61
C ALA A 117 -4.52 -19.31 -11.15
N ARG A 118 -5.01 -18.24 -11.79
CA ARG A 118 -6.33 -18.24 -12.46
C ARG A 118 -6.36 -19.12 -13.71
N ALA A 119 -5.29 -19.10 -14.51
CA ALA A 119 -5.23 -19.86 -15.75
C ALA A 119 -5.29 -21.39 -15.54
N GLU A 120 -4.85 -21.87 -14.38
CA GLU A 120 -4.91 -23.29 -14.01
C GLU A 120 -6.27 -23.74 -13.44
N ARG A 121 -7.20 -22.79 -13.17
CA ARG A 121 -8.47 -23.08 -12.50
C ARG A 121 -9.60 -23.32 -13.47
N ALA A 122 -10.60 -24.07 -13.01
CA ALA A 122 -11.90 -24.12 -13.68
C ALA A 122 -12.65 -22.78 -13.53
N PRO A 123 -13.48 -22.36 -14.50
CA PRO A 123 -14.20 -21.08 -14.43
C PRO A 123 -15.06 -20.88 -13.16
N GLY A 124 -15.67 -21.93 -12.65
CA GLY A 124 -16.46 -21.87 -11.41
C GLY A 124 -15.61 -21.61 -10.16
N GLU A 125 -14.37 -22.09 -10.15
CA GLU A 125 -13.42 -21.80 -9.07
C GLU A 125 -12.95 -20.34 -9.14
N ASP A 126 -12.68 -19.82 -10.34
CA ASP A 126 -12.28 -18.41 -10.50
C ASP A 126 -13.37 -17.45 -10.02
N ALA A 127 -14.63 -17.70 -10.39
CA ALA A 127 -15.78 -16.92 -9.92
C ALA A 127 -15.90 -16.94 -8.38
N ALA A 128 -15.83 -18.13 -7.76
CA ALA A 128 -15.90 -18.28 -6.31
C ALA A 128 -14.75 -17.55 -5.59
N ARG A 129 -13.54 -17.57 -6.15
CA ARG A 129 -12.38 -16.85 -5.61
C ARG A 129 -12.51 -15.33 -5.79
N GLY A 130 -13.09 -14.88 -6.89
CA GLY A 130 -13.41 -13.47 -7.12
C GLY A 130 -14.41 -12.93 -6.08
N GLU A 131 -15.48 -13.68 -5.81
CA GLU A 131 -16.44 -13.36 -4.74
C GLU A 131 -15.75 -13.32 -3.36
N ALA A 132 -14.93 -14.32 -3.06
CA ALA A 132 -14.18 -14.37 -1.79
C ALA A 132 -13.21 -13.19 -1.61
N ALA A 133 -12.53 -12.76 -2.69
CA ALA A 133 -11.65 -11.60 -2.67
C ALA A 133 -12.43 -10.30 -2.42
N ALA A 134 -13.59 -10.13 -3.05
CA ALA A 134 -14.47 -8.99 -2.83
C ALA A 134 -14.99 -8.93 -1.37
N LEU A 135 -15.37 -10.09 -0.81
CA LEU A 135 -15.75 -10.22 0.59
C LEU A 135 -14.60 -9.86 1.53
N ALA A 136 -13.38 -10.31 1.23
CA ALA A 136 -12.17 -10.00 2.00
C ALA A 136 -11.85 -8.50 2.00
N VAL A 137 -12.02 -7.80 0.88
CA VAL A 137 -11.87 -6.32 0.81
C VAL A 137 -12.81 -5.64 1.79
N ARG A 138 -14.10 -6.02 1.79
CA ARG A 138 -15.11 -5.40 2.67
C ARG A 138 -14.82 -5.70 4.15
N ALA A 139 -14.50 -6.95 4.48
CA ALA A 139 -14.17 -7.35 5.83
C ALA A 139 -12.89 -6.67 6.35
N ALA A 140 -11.85 -6.52 5.52
CA ALA A 140 -10.63 -5.81 5.89
C ALA A 140 -10.90 -4.33 6.25
N ARG A 141 -11.83 -3.66 5.54
CA ARG A 141 -12.27 -2.31 5.90
C ARG A 141 -12.99 -2.27 7.24
N ALA A 142 -13.90 -3.22 7.49
CA ALA A 142 -14.61 -3.32 8.77
C ALA A 142 -13.69 -3.61 9.97
N LEU A 143 -12.55 -4.25 9.74
CA LEU A 143 -11.49 -4.47 10.75
C LEU A 143 -10.57 -3.25 10.94
N ALA A 144 -10.74 -2.16 10.17
CA ALA A 144 -9.79 -1.05 10.12
C ALA A 144 -8.34 -1.52 9.84
N MET A 145 -8.19 -2.57 9.03
CA MET A 145 -6.90 -3.18 8.73
C MET A 145 -5.97 -2.20 8.01
N PRO A 146 -4.66 -2.18 8.32
CA PRO A 146 -3.69 -1.38 7.57
C PRO A 146 -3.79 -1.66 6.07
N ALA A 147 -3.87 -0.61 5.25
CA ALA A 147 -4.16 -0.73 3.81
C ALA A 147 -3.16 -1.62 3.06
N ALA A 148 -1.88 -1.62 3.48
CA ALA A 148 -0.87 -2.50 2.92
C ALA A 148 -1.19 -3.98 3.17
N LEU A 149 -1.52 -4.33 4.40
CA LEU A 149 -1.87 -5.70 4.80
C LEU A 149 -3.19 -6.17 4.19
N ALA A 150 -4.18 -5.27 4.11
CA ALA A 150 -5.46 -5.55 3.43
C ALA A 150 -5.25 -5.92 1.96
N ARG A 151 -4.38 -5.19 1.24
CA ARG A 151 -4.03 -5.55 -0.15
C ARG A 151 -3.36 -6.93 -0.23
N LEU A 152 -2.41 -7.22 0.67
CA LEU A 152 -1.76 -8.53 0.70
C LEU A 152 -2.75 -9.67 0.97
N ALA A 153 -3.72 -9.48 1.87
CA ALA A 153 -4.77 -10.46 2.14
C ALA A 153 -5.62 -10.76 0.89
N VAL A 154 -6.01 -9.72 0.15
CA VAL A 154 -6.76 -9.87 -1.11
C VAL A 154 -5.95 -10.65 -2.14
N HIS A 155 -4.66 -10.34 -2.29
CA HIS A 155 -3.77 -11.09 -3.17
C HIS A 155 -3.59 -12.54 -2.72
N ALA A 156 -3.43 -12.81 -1.42
CA ALA A 156 -3.34 -14.15 -0.89
C ALA A 156 -4.61 -14.98 -1.19
N VAL A 157 -5.81 -14.38 -1.08
CA VAL A 157 -7.08 -15.02 -1.46
C VAL A 157 -7.14 -15.30 -2.97
N ALA A 158 -6.73 -14.34 -3.80
CA ALA A 158 -6.74 -14.45 -5.25
C ALA A 158 -5.74 -15.50 -5.77
N ILE A 159 -4.54 -15.57 -5.19
CA ILE A 159 -3.51 -16.57 -5.51
C ILE A 159 -3.93 -17.95 -4.98
N GLY A 160 -4.64 -18.00 -3.85
CA GLY A 160 -5.34 -19.20 -3.40
C GLY A 160 -4.41 -20.37 -3.05
N PRO A 161 -4.84 -21.63 -3.27
CA PRO A 161 -4.08 -22.82 -2.90
C PRO A 161 -2.73 -22.97 -3.62
N TRP A 162 -2.58 -22.38 -4.81
CA TRP A 162 -1.34 -22.43 -5.59
C TRP A 162 -0.12 -22.01 -4.77
N ALA A 163 -0.20 -20.91 -4.02
CA ALA A 163 0.91 -20.43 -3.18
C ALA A 163 1.23 -21.34 -1.98
N ARG A 164 0.37 -22.32 -1.68
CA ARG A 164 0.57 -23.32 -0.62
C ARG A 164 1.11 -24.64 -1.15
N HIS A 165 0.94 -24.92 -2.44
CA HIS A 165 1.53 -26.09 -3.08
C HIS A 165 3.02 -25.89 -3.34
N GLU A 166 3.80 -26.97 -3.34
CA GLU A 166 5.27 -26.91 -3.39
C GLU A 166 5.82 -26.00 -4.50
N PRO A 167 5.34 -26.05 -5.76
CA PRO A 167 5.86 -25.18 -6.81
C PRO A 167 5.58 -23.69 -6.56
N GLY A 168 4.36 -23.35 -6.15
CA GLY A 168 3.97 -21.96 -5.89
C GLY A 168 4.60 -21.40 -4.61
N ALA A 169 4.69 -22.21 -3.55
CA ALA A 169 5.37 -21.86 -2.31
C ALA A 169 6.87 -21.59 -2.55
N ARG A 170 7.54 -22.44 -3.35
CA ARG A 170 8.94 -22.24 -3.74
C ARG A 170 9.12 -20.98 -4.57
N SER A 171 8.29 -20.77 -5.59
CA SER A 171 8.35 -19.58 -6.43
C SER A 171 8.14 -18.29 -5.63
N LEU A 172 7.19 -18.29 -4.68
CA LEU A 172 6.96 -17.16 -3.78
C LEU A 172 8.14 -16.92 -2.84
N ALA A 173 8.76 -17.99 -2.32
CA ALA A 173 9.94 -17.88 -1.46
C ALA A 173 11.14 -17.29 -2.21
N GLU A 174 11.45 -17.79 -3.40
CA GLU A 174 12.52 -17.27 -4.26
C GLU A 174 12.28 -15.79 -4.60
N ALA A 175 11.05 -15.41 -4.94
CA ALA A 175 10.69 -14.03 -5.20
C ALA A 175 10.80 -13.14 -3.95
N ALA A 176 10.45 -13.65 -2.78
CA ALA A 176 10.58 -12.96 -1.50
C ALA A 176 12.04 -12.74 -1.05
N GLU A 177 12.95 -13.61 -1.46
CA GLU A 177 14.39 -13.42 -1.26
C GLU A 177 14.95 -12.33 -2.19
N ALA A 178 14.45 -12.26 -3.42
CA ALA A 178 14.86 -11.28 -4.41
C ALA A 178 14.21 -9.89 -4.24
N ASP A 179 13.18 -9.76 -3.39
CA ASP A 179 12.42 -8.52 -3.20
C ASP A 179 13.04 -7.61 -2.11
N PRO A 180 13.68 -6.49 -2.48
CA PRO A 180 14.25 -5.55 -1.52
C PRO A 180 13.18 -4.75 -0.77
N THR A 181 11.92 -4.74 -1.22
CA THR A 181 10.83 -4.00 -0.56
C THR A 181 10.25 -4.75 0.64
N GLY A 182 10.48 -6.07 0.73
CA GLY A 182 9.93 -6.94 1.77
C GLY A 182 8.45 -7.30 1.58
N ARG A 183 7.76 -6.74 0.58
CA ARG A 183 6.33 -6.97 0.35
C ARG A 183 6.02 -8.42 0.00
N LEU A 184 6.85 -9.07 -0.82
CA LEU A 184 6.69 -10.49 -1.15
C LEU A 184 7.00 -11.39 0.05
N ARG A 185 7.92 -10.98 0.92
CA ARG A 185 8.17 -11.66 2.20
C ARG A 185 6.97 -11.57 3.13
N ASP A 186 6.33 -10.41 3.22
CA ASP A 186 5.11 -10.24 4.01
C ASP A 186 3.95 -11.05 3.43
N LEU A 187 3.81 -11.12 2.09
CA LEU A 187 2.85 -12.01 1.44
C LEU A 187 3.13 -13.48 1.76
N ALA A 188 4.38 -13.92 1.67
CA ALA A 188 4.79 -15.30 2.01
C ALA A 188 4.48 -15.63 3.47
N ARG A 189 4.80 -14.72 4.40
CA ARG A 189 4.47 -14.84 5.82
C ARG A 189 2.96 -14.95 6.05
N LEU A 190 2.17 -14.12 5.37
CA LEU A 190 0.71 -14.14 5.45
C LEU A 190 0.13 -15.46 4.90
N VAL A 191 0.61 -15.93 3.75
CA VAL A 191 0.20 -17.22 3.17
C VAL A 191 0.53 -18.37 4.14
N ALA A 192 1.74 -18.41 4.68
CA ALA A 192 2.16 -19.42 5.66
C ALA A 192 1.30 -19.36 6.94
N ALA A 193 1.11 -18.17 7.52
CA ALA A 193 0.27 -17.98 8.71
C ALA A 193 -1.19 -18.33 8.47
N SER A 194 -1.68 -18.20 7.23
CA SER A 194 -3.03 -18.63 6.86
C SER A 194 -3.15 -20.14 6.63
N ALA A 195 -2.04 -20.88 6.57
CA ALA A 195 -2.07 -22.35 6.50
C ALA A 195 -2.10 -23.00 7.88
N THR A 196 -1.59 -22.31 8.90
CA THR A 196 -1.54 -22.79 10.28
C THR A 196 -2.61 -22.11 11.14
N GLU A 197 -3.15 -22.83 12.10
CA GLU A 197 -3.92 -22.23 13.21
C GLU A 197 -2.93 -21.65 14.22
N THR A 198 -2.23 -20.59 13.85
CA THR A 198 -1.31 -19.93 14.77
C THR A 198 -2.09 -19.03 15.71
N GLU A 199 -1.88 -19.20 17.01
CA GLU A 199 -2.35 -18.24 18.02
C GLU A 199 -1.77 -16.85 17.73
N ALA A 200 -2.56 -15.80 17.96
CA ALA A 200 -2.11 -14.43 17.76
C ALA A 200 -0.91 -14.16 18.68
N GLY A 201 0.24 -13.82 18.10
CA GLY A 201 1.42 -13.43 18.87
C GLY A 201 1.17 -12.15 19.66
N GLU A 202 1.97 -11.93 20.69
CA GLU A 202 1.93 -10.70 21.47
C GLU A 202 2.47 -9.52 20.65
N GLY A 203 1.69 -8.42 20.57
CA GLY A 203 2.04 -7.19 19.87
C GLY A 203 1.07 -6.82 18.74
N ASP A 204 0.98 -5.52 18.45
CA ASP A 204 0.02 -4.98 17.48
C ASP A 204 0.24 -5.53 16.06
N ASP A 205 1.50 -5.63 15.62
CA ASP A 205 1.84 -6.17 14.30
C ASP A 205 1.52 -7.68 14.18
N ALA A 206 1.80 -8.44 15.24
CA ALA A 206 1.50 -9.87 15.29
C ALA A 206 0.00 -10.13 15.29
N ARG A 207 -0.76 -9.30 16.03
CA ARG A 207 -2.22 -9.32 16.03
C ARG A 207 -2.78 -8.97 14.66
N ALA A 208 -2.32 -7.89 14.03
CA ALA A 208 -2.78 -7.47 12.70
C ALA A 208 -2.52 -8.57 11.65
N LEU A 209 -1.33 -9.19 11.69
CA LEU A 209 -1.00 -10.33 10.82
C LEU A 209 -1.90 -11.54 11.10
N GLY A 210 -2.19 -11.84 12.37
CA GLY A 210 -3.11 -12.91 12.78
C GLY A 210 -4.54 -12.70 12.28
N GLU A 211 -5.06 -11.47 12.40
CA GLU A 211 -6.37 -11.08 11.88
C GLU A 211 -6.42 -11.19 10.35
N ALA A 212 -5.37 -10.76 9.64
CA ALA A 212 -5.25 -10.92 8.19
C ALA A 212 -5.18 -12.39 7.77
N ALA A 213 -4.42 -13.22 8.48
CA ALA A 213 -4.32 -14.65 8.20
C ALA A 213 -5.65 -15.37 8.41
N ALA A 214 -6.37 -15.03 9.48
CA ALA A 214 -7.73 -15.53 9.75
C ALA A 214 -8.73 -15.09 8.66
N LEU A 215 -8.63 -13.86 8.18
CA LEU A 215 -9.44 -13.39 7.06
C LEU A 215 -9.16 -14.17 5.77
N VAL A 216 -7.89 -14.43 5.44
CA VAL A 216 -7.51 -15.23 4.27
C VAL A 216 -8.06 -16.67 4.36
N ARG A 217 -8.01 -17.30 5.54
CA ARG A 217 -8.60 -18.63 5.77
C ARG A 217 -10.12 -18.63 5.59
N ALA A 218 -10.81 -17.69 6.23
CA ALA A 218 -12.25 -17.59 6.14
C ALA A 218 -12.72 -17.36 4.69
N ALA A 219 -12.04 -16.48 3.95
CA ALA A 219 -12.29 -16.26 2.52
C ALA A 219 -11.98 -17.51 1.68
N GLY A 220 -10.95 -18.29 2.03
CA GLY A 220 -10.68 -19.59 1.42
C GLY A 220 -11.82 -20.59 1.59
N ARG A 221 -12.33 -20.72 2.82
CA ARG A 221 -13.48 -21.60 3.14
C ARG A 221 -14.77 -21.14 2.45
N PHE A 222 -14.98 -19.83 2.36
CA PHE A 222 -16.08 -19.26 1.57
C PHE A 222 -16.00 -19.72 0.12
N ALA A 223 -14.85 -19.53 -0.54
CA ALA A 223 -14.65 -19.96 -1.93
C ALA A 223 -14.90 -21.46 -2.09
N GLU A 224 -14.39 -22.30 -1.18
CA GLU A 224 -14.58 -23.75 -1.20
C GLU A 224 -16.05 -24.19 -1.02
N ALA A 225 -16.81 -23.49 -0.19
CA ALA A 225 -18.24 -23.73 -0.08
C ALA A 225 -18.99 -23.33 -1.36
N ARG A 226 -18.65 -22.18 -1.96
CA ARG A 226 -19.21 -21.73 -3.24
C ARG A 226 -18.90 -22.70 -4.39
N MET A 227 -17.68 -23.22 -4.46
CA MET A 227 -17.29 -24.25 -5.44
C MET A 227 -18.08 -25.56 -5.30
N ARG A 228 -18.52 -25.89 -4.08
CA ARG A 228 -19.41 -27.03 -3.79
C ARG A 228 -20.89 -26.74 -4.02
N GLY A 229 -21.23 -25.56 -4.53
CA GLY A 229 -22.60 -25.17 -4.83
C GLY A 229 -23.40 -24.63 -3.64
N ALA A 230 -22.75 -24.32 -2.51
CA ALA A 230 -23.42 -23.62 -1.41
C ALA A 230 -23.90 -22.25 -1.88
N ASP A 231 -25.07 -21.82 -1.43
CA ASP A 231 -25.53 -20.44 -1.59
C ASP A 231 -24.68 -19.47 -0.74
N LEU A 232 -24.99 -18.18 -0.83
CA LEU A 232 -24.25 -17.14 -0.14
C LEU A 232 -24.25 -17.32 1.39
N ASP A 233 -25.40 -17.68 1.96
CA ASP A 233 -25.55 -17.88 3.41
C ASP A 233 -24.81 -19.13 3.89
N GLY A 234 -24.91 -20.25 3.16
CA GLY A 234 -24.18 -21.48 3.46
C GLY A 234 -22.66 -21.31 3.35
N ALA A 235 -22.20 -20.57 2.34
CA ALA A 235 -20.77 -20.26 2.19
C ALA A 235 -20.25 -19.34 3.29
N LEU A 236 -21.04 -18.36 3.74
CA LEU A 236 -20.69 -17.53 4.88
C LEU A 236 -20.69 -18.33 6.18
N GLY A 237 -21.64 -19.27 6.35
CA GLY A 237 -21.66 -20.22 7.46
C GLY A 237 -20.31 -20.91 7.59
N ALA A 238 -19.85 -21.55 6.51
CA ALA A 238 -18.56 -22.22 6.45
C ALA A 238 -17.36 -21.27 6.72
N ALA A 239 -17.42 -20.03 6.23
CA ALA A 239 -16.37 -19.04 6.49
C ALA A 239 -16.29 -18.65 7.98
N THR A 240 -17.42 -18.61 8.69
CA THR A 240 -17.49 -18.22 10.11
C THR A 240 -17.34 -19.38 11.10
N GLU A 241 -17.27 -20.63 10.62
CA GLU A 241 -16.90 -21.79 11.42
C GLU A 241 -15.41 -21.80 11.77
N ASP A 242 -14.59 -20.92 11.17
CA ASP A 242 -13.22 -20.74 11.59
C ASP A 242 -13.13 -20.26 13.04
N PRO A 243 -12.43 -20.99 13.94
CA PRO A 243 -12.13 -20.49 15.28
C PRO A 243 -11.29 -19.20 15.24
N GLY A 244 -10.72 -18.84 14.08
CA GLY A 244 -10.05 -17.56 13.84
C GLY A 244 -10.85 -16.36 14.35
N ALA A 245 -10.17 -15.53 15.15
CA ALA A 245 -10.58 -14.25 15.73
C ALA A 245 -12.05 -13.85 15.54
N GLU A 246 -12.82 -13.82 16.63
CA GLU A 246 -14.22 -13.37 16.67
C GLU A 246 -14.47 -12.05 15.90
N ALA A 247 -13.48 -11.15 15.91
CA ALA A 247 -13.48 -9.92 15.12
C ALA A 247 -13.65 -10.16 13.60
N VAL A 248 -12.96 -11.14 13.02
CA VAL A 248 -13.08 -11.49 11.59
C VAL A 248 -14.48 -12.00 11.27
N ARG A 249 -15.07 -12.82 12.14
CA ARG A 249 -16.44 -13.30 11.97
C ARG A 249 -17.46 -12.15 12.02
N ALA A 250 -17.27 -11.21 12.95
CA ALA A 250 -18.09 -10.00 13.02
C ALA A 250 -17.95 -9.14 11.76
N ALA A 251 -16.73 -8.96 11.27
CA ALA A 251 -16.43 -8.20 10.06
C ALA A 251 -17.03 -8.82 8.79
N LEU A 252 -16.96 -10.14 8.62
CA LEU A 252 -17.58 -10.85 7.49
C LEU A 252 -19.10 -10.70 7.50
N ARG A 253 -19.74 -10.79 8.67
CA ARG A 253 -21.20 -10.55 8.80
C ARG A 253 -21.56 -9.09 8.49
N ALA A 254 -20.72 -8.13 8.89
CA ALA A 254 -20.94 -6.72 8.56
C ALA A 254 -20.84 -6.48 7.05
N ALA A 255 -19.81 -7.04 6.40
CA ALA A 255 -19.61 -6.96 4.96
C ALA A 255 -20.81 -7.50 4.14
N LEU A 256 -21.46 -8.57 4.61
CA LEU A 256 -22.67 -9.11 3.96
C LEU A 256 -23.88 -8.18 4.10
N ARG A 257 -24.06 -7.55 5.26
CA ARG A 257 -25.18 -6.59 5.46
C ARG A 257 -25.06 -5.40 4.52
N GLU A 258 -23.83 -4.94 4.27
CA GLU A 258 -23.55 -3.86 3.33
C GLU A 258 -23.93 -4.26 1.89
N GLU A 259 -23.55 -5.48 1.46
CA GLU A 259 -23.88 -6.01 0.13
C GLU A 259 -25.39 -6.10 -0.09
N ARG A 260 -26.13 -6.61 0.89
CA ARG A 260 -27.61 -6.68 0.84
C ARG A 260 -28.28 -5.30 0.86
N ALA A 261 -27.66 -4.32 1.50
CA ALA A 261 -28.18 -2.95 1.51
C ALA A 261 -27.91 -2.21 0.19
N GLY A 262 -26.87 -2.62 -0.54
CA GLY A 262 -26.47 -2.02 -1.82
C GLY A 262 -27.19 -2.58 -3.05
N GLU A 263 -27.84 -3.75 -2.96
CA GLU A 263 -28.65 -4.27 -4.06
C GLU A 263 -29.89 -3.39 -4.26
N PRO A 264 -30.03 -2.70 -5.43
CA PRO A 264 -31.24 -1.95 -5.71
C PRO A 264 -32.41 -2.93 -5.73
N ARG A 265 -33.41 -2.69 -4.88
CA ARG A 265 -34.68 -3.44 -4.88
C ARG A 265 -35.25 -3.37 -6.30
N SER A 266 -35.04 -4.43 -7.07
CA SER A 266 -35.62 -4.56 -8.40
C SER A 266 -37.13 -4.66 -8.21
N ALA A 267 -37.82 -3.60 -8.63
CA ALA A 267 -39.27 -3.46 -8.59
C ALA A 267 -39.93 -4.28 -9.72
#